data_AF-A0A5C5FRC9-F1
#
_entry.id   AF-A0A5C5FRC9-F1
#
_cell.length_a   1.000
_cell.length_b   1.000
_cell.length_c   1.000
_cell.angle_alpha   90.00
_cell.angle_beta   90.00
_cell.angle_gamma   90.00
#
_symmetry.space_group_name_H-M   'P 1'
#
loop_
_entity.id
_entity.type
_entity.pdbx_description
1 polymer ?
#
loop_
_entity_poly.entity_id
_entity_poly.type
_entity_poly.pdbx_seq_one_letter_code
_entity_poly.pdbx_strand_id
1 'polypeptide(L)'
;QIEARCMIVSVDKVSEAVDWLEQLTFDVGQKPYQRLKHSHVALLGTSEDKVVSGKDLQDTYIKLLASLPKVTEPVAKGIVAEYPTLRDLYESWQA
;
A
#
# COMPACT_ATOMS: atom_id res chain seq x y z
N GLN A 1 10.14 25.01 -19.16
CA GLN A 1 9.99 23.77 -18.37
C GLN A 1 11.30 23.10 -18.00
N ILE A 2 12.38 23.25 -18.79
CA ILE A 2 13.66 22.59 -18.52
C ILE A 2 14.53 23.40 -17.53
N GLU A 3 14.43 24.73 -17.52
CA GLU A 3 15.10 25.58 -16.50
C GLU A 3 14.28 25.74 -15.21
N ALA A 4 12.96 25.93 -15.33
CA ALA A 4 12.04 25.98 -14.19
C ALA A 4 11.09 24.78 -14.24
N ARG A 5 11.05 24.00 -13.15
CA ARG A 5 10.15 22.84 -12.95
C ARG A 5 8.70 23.30 -12.73
N CYS A 6 8.13 23.98 -13.72
CA CYS A 6 6.74 24.44 -13.72
C CYS A 6 5.88 23.57 -14.65
N MET A 7 4.62 23.36 -14.29
CA MET A 7 3.63 22.80 -15.20
C MET A 7 2.94 23.96 -15.91
N ILE A 8 2.87 23.92 -17.24
CA ILE A 8 2.18 24.93 -18.05
C ILE A 8 1.00 24.23 -18.70
N VAL A 9 -0.20 24.77 -18.48
CA VAL A 9 -1.44 24.32 -19.11
C VAL A 9 -1.96 25.50 -19.94
N SER A 10 -1.97 25.34 -21.26
CA SER A 10 -2.59 26.32 -22.16
C SER A 10 -4.09 26.05 -22.25
N VAL A 11 -4.89 27.10 -22.11
CA VAL A 11 -6.35 27.00 -22.10
C VAL A 11 -6.92 28.04 -23.06
N ASP A 12 -7.87 27.64 -23.90
CA ASP A 12 -8.46 28.51 -24.92
C ASP A 12 -9.65 29.32 -24.36
N LYS A 13 -10.29 28.83 -23.29
CA LYS A 13 -11.49 29.44 -22.68
C LYS A 13 -11.33 29.63 -21.18
N VAL A 14 -11.95 30.67 -20.65
CA VAL A 14 -11.96 30.94 -19.20
C VAL A 14 -12.67 29.84 -18.41
N SER A 15 -13.70 29.20 -18.97
CA SER A 15 -14.42 28.09 -18.32
C SER A 15 -13.51 26.89 -18.05
N GLU A 16 -12.69 26.52 -19.02
CA GLU A 16 -11.74 25.40 -18.88
C GLU A 16 -10.65 25.73 -17.85
N ALA A 17 -10.28 27.01 -17.68
CA ALA A 17 -9.33 27.42 -16.65
C ALA A 17 -9.92 27.28 -15.24
N VAL A 18 -11.23 27.48 -15.08
CA VAL A 18 -11.94 27.24 -13.82
C VAL A 18 -11.97 25.75 -13.49
N ASP A 19 -12.27 24.89 -14.46
CA ASP A 19 -12.26 23.43 -14.28
C ASP A 19 -10.86 22.93 -13.85
N TRP A 20 -9.80 23.46 -14.47
CA TRP A 20 -8.42 23.15 -14.07
C TRP A 20 -8.11 23.61 -12.66
N LEU A 21 -8.57 24.79 -12.24
CA LEU A 21 -8.38 25.28 -10.87
C LEU A 21 -9.12 24.42 -9.85
N GLU A 22 -10.33 23.97 -10.16
CA GLU A 22 -11.09 23.06 -9.30
C GLU A 22 -10.35 21.74 -9.12
N GLN A 23 -9.92 21.12 -10.22
CA GLN A 23 -9.16 19.87 -10.19
C GLN A 23 -7.84 20.02 -9.42
N LEU A 24 -7.11 21.12 -9.63
CA LEU A 24 -5.83 21.37 -8.94
C LEU A 24 -6.04 21.53 -7.43
N THR A 25 -7.12 22.21 -7.02
CA THR A 25 -7.48 22.37 -5.61
C THR A 25 -7.86 21.02 -4.98
N PHE A 26 -8.64 20.22 -5.69
CA PHE A 26 -8.99 18.86 -5.26
C PHE A 26 -7.74 17.99 -5.09
N ASP A 27 -6.84 18.01 -6.07
CA ASP A 27 -5.59 17.28 -6.02
C ASP A 27 -4.73 17.70 -4.82
N VAL A 28 -4.49 19.00 -4.64
CA VAL A 28 -3.70 19.51 -3.51
C VAL A 28 -4.31 19.09 -2.17
N GLY A 29 -5.63 19.10 -2.05
CA GLY A 29 -6.34 18.62 -0.87
C GLY A 29 -6.19 17.11 -0.64
N GLN A 30 -6.22 16.29 -1.70
CA GLN A 30 -6.18 14.83 -1.59
C GLN A 30 -4.75 14.26 -1.49
N LYS A 31 -3.74 14.94 -2.03
CA LYS A 31 -2.35 14.44 -2.10
C LYS A 31 -1.78 14.02 -0.73
N PRO A 32 -1.97 14.75 0.38
CA PRO A 32 -1.50 14.32 1.69
C PRO A 32 -2.08 12.96 2.11
N TYR A 33 -3.37 12.74 1.87
CA TYR A 33 -4.06 11.49 2.18
C TYR A 33 -3.57 10.33 1.30
N GLN A 34 -3.40 10.58 0.00
CA GLN A 34 -2.83 9.58 -0.91
C GLN A 34 -1.41 9.18 -0.48
N ARG A 35 -0.55 10.15 -0.14
CA ARG A 35 0.82 9.89 0.32
C ARG A 35 0.85 9.09 1.62
N LEU A 36 -0.06 9.37 2.56
CA LEU A 36 -0.20 8.61 3.79
C LEU A 36 -0.66 7.17 3.50
N LYS A 37 -1.62 6.97 2.59
CA LYS A 37 -2.11 5.65 2.17
C LYS A 37 -1.02 4.79 1.51
N HIS A 38 -0.10 5.41 0.78
CA HIS A 38 1.04 4.71 0.17
C HIS A 38 2.26 4.58 1.10
N SER A 39 2.20 5.14 2.30
CA SER A 39 3.27 4.99 3.29
C SER A 39 3.25 3.59 3.90
N HIS A 40 4.41 3.11 4.36
CA HIS A 40 4.55 1.84 5.08
C HIS A 40 3.71 1.80 6.37
N VAL A 41 3.35 2.98 6.90
CA VAL A 41 2.51 3.16 8.10
C VAL A 41 1.04 2.88 7.80
N ALA A 42 0.62 2.89 6.53
CA ALA A 42 -0.76 2.59 6.17
C ALA A 42 -1.21 1.20 6.65
N LEU A 43 -0.28 0.23 6.59
CA LEU A 43 -0.48 -1.14 7.06
C LEU A 43 -0.79 -1.24 8.57
N LEU A 44 -0.45 -0.21 9.35
CA LEU A 44 -0.63 -0.17 10.81
C LEU A 44 -2.01 0.38 11.23
N GLY A 45 -2.97 0.46 10.31
CA GLY A 45 -4.36 0.77 10.62
C GLY A 45 -4.86 2.13 10.15
N THR A 46 -4.17 2.79 9.21
CA THR A 46 -4.73 3.96 8.50
C THR A 46 -5.33 3.60 7.14
N SER A 47 -5.15 2.37 6.66
CA SER A 47 -5.94 1.78 5.57
C SER A 47 -7.24 1.16 6.10
N GLU A 48 -8.32 1.25 5.32
CA GLU A 48 -9.60 0.60 5.62
C GLU A 48 -9.49 -0.92 5.83
N ASP A 49 -8.42 -1.52 5.31
CA ASP A 49 -8.00 -2.89 5.62
C ASP A 49 -7.48 -2.97 7.06
N LYS A 50 -8.41 -3.21 7.98
CA LYS A 50 -8.10 -3.65 9.34
C LYS A 50 -7.18 -4.86 9.28
N VAL A 51 -6.17 -4.90 10.15
CA VAL A 51 -5.38 -6.12 10.39
C VAL A 51 -6.33 -7.18 10.95
N VAL A 52 -6.77 -8.10 10.09
CA VAL A 52 -7.70 -9.17 10.47
C VAL A 52 -6.90 -10.24 11.20
N SER A 53 -7.07 -10.32 12.52
CA SER A 53 -6.63 -11.46 13.32
C SER A 53 -7.13 -12.75 12.66
N GLY A 54 -6.26 -13.75 12.54
CA GLY A 54 -6.69 -15.07 12.10
C GLY A 54 -7.70 -15.68 13.06
N LYS A 55 -8.51 -16.62 12.58
CA LYS A 55 -9.38 -17.44 13.46
C LYS A 55 -8.55 -18.37 14.34
N ASP A 56 -7.44 -18.86 13.79
CA ASP A 56 -6.51 -19.79 14.45
C ASP A 56 -5.07 -19.27 14.35
N LEU A 57 -4.16 -19.87 15.13
CA LEU A 57 -2.72 -19.55 15.09
C LEU A 57 -2.12 -19.78 13.70
N GLN A 58 -2.51 -20.86 13.01
CA GLN A 58 -2.06 -21.15 11.64
C GLN A 58 -2.63 -20.14 10.64
N ASP A 59 -3.92 -19.79 10.74
CA ASP A 59 -4.54 -18.78 9.88
C ASP A 59 -3.89 -17.41 10.07
N THR A 60 -3.53 -17.07 11.31
CA THR A 60 -2.80 -15.84 11.63
C THR A 60 -1.42 -15.84 10.98
N TYR A 61 -0.71 -16.97 11.00
CA TYR A 61 0.59 -17.09 10.35
C TYR A 61 0.51 -16.99 8.81
N ILE A 62 -0.50 -17.62 8.20
CA ILE A 62 -0.76 -17.52 6.75
C ILE A 62 -1.05 -16.05 6.36
N LYS A 63 -1.91 -15.36 7.13
CA LYS A 63 -2.23 -13.94 6.89
C LYS A 63 -1.03 -13.04 7.09
N LEU A 64 -0.17 -13.34 8.06
CA LEU A 64 1.07 -12.61 8.28
C LEU A 64 2.01 -12.74 7.07
N LEU A 65 2.21 -13.94 6.55
CA LEU A 65 3.02 -14.14 5.35
C LEU A 65 2.40 -13.46 4.12
N ALA A 66 1.08 -13.56 3.93
CA ALA A 66 0.37 -12.93 2.82
C ALA A 66 0.33 -11.39 2.89
N SER A 67 0.63 -10.79 4.05
CA SER A 67 0.76 -9.33 4.20
C SER A 67 2.06 -8.78 3.57
N LEU A 68 3.02 -9.65 3.27
CA LEU A 68 4.28 -9.26 2.68
C LEU A 68 4.12 -8.98 1.17
N PRO A 69 4.75 -7.92 0.64
CA PRO A 69 4.68 -7.63 -0.78
C PRO A 69 5.26 -8.80 -1.59
N LYS A 70 4.51 -9.22 -2.63
CA LYS A 70 4.80 -10.37 -3.53
C LYS A 70 4.51 -11.76 -2.96
N VAL A 71 4.01 -11.89 -1.73
CA VAL A 71 3.57 -13.16 -1.18
C VAL A 71 2.06 -13.27 -1.34
N THR A 72 1.60 -14.20 -2.18
CA THR A 72 0.17 -14.48 -2.33
C THR A 72 -0.28 -15.55 -1.33
N GLU A 73 -1.57 -15.63 -1.04
CA GLU A 73 -2.12 -16.62 -0.10
C GLU A 73 -1.73 -18.09 -0.44
N PRO A 74 -1.70 -18.53 -1.73
CA PRO A 74 -1.21 -19.87 -2.09
C PRO A 74 0.27 -20.06 -1.76
N VAL A 75 1.10 -19.03 -1.95
CA VAL A 75 2.54 -19.07 -1.63
C VAL A 75 2.73 -19.14 -0.12
N ALA A 76 1.96 -18.35 0.65
CA ALA A 76 1.96 -18.43 2.11
C ALA A 76 1.59 -19.84 2.59
N LYS A 77 0.55 -20.47 2.04
CA LYS A 77 0.20 -21.86 2.36
C LYS A 77 1.31 -22.86 2.03
N GLY A 78 2.03 -22.66 0.92
CA GLY A 78 3.21 -23.45 0.58
C GLY A 78 4.31 -23.35 1.64
N ILE A 79 4.62 -22.13 2.09
CA ILE A 79 5.62 -21.89 3.15
C ILE A 79 5.17 -22.54 4.47
N VAL A 80 3.89 -22.40 4.86
CA VAL A 80 3.38 -23.01 6.10
C VAL A 80 3.40 -24.54 6.05
N ALA A 81 3.30 -25.15 4.86
CA ALA A 81 3.39 -26.60 4.70
C ALA A 81 4.81 -27.14 4.95
N GLU A 82 5.84 -26.38 4.58
CA GLU A 82 7.25 -26.73 4.84
C GLU A 82 7.69 -26.31 6.26
N TYR A 83 7.24 -25.14 6.71
CA TYR A 83 7.60 -24.54 7.99
C TYR A 83 6.34 -24.18 8.77
N PRO A 84 5.84 -25.07 9.65
CA PRO A 84 4.57 -24.88 10.35
C PRO A 84 4.53 -23.65 11.24
N THR A 85 5.68 -23.20 11.76
CA THR A 85 5.79 -22.01 12.60
C THR A 85 6.85 -21.04 12.09
N LEU A 86 6.70 -19.76 12.46
CA LEU A 86 7.71 -18.72 12.21
C LEU A 86 9.08 -19.09 12.81
N ARG A 87 9.07 -19.84 13.92
CA ARG A 87 10.30 -20.30 14.58
C ARG A 87 11.03 -21.32 13.72
N ASP A 88 10.32 -22.31 13.16
CA ASP A 88 10.92 -23.32 12.28
C ASP A 88 11.49 -22.67 11.01
N LEU A 89 10.80 -21.65 10.48
CA LEU A 89 11.30 -20.85 9.36
C LEU A 89 12.59 -20.12 9.73
N TYR A 90 12.67 -19.51 10.90
CA TYR A 90 13.85 -18.77 11.34
C TYR A 90 15.05 -19.70 11.64
N GLU A 91 14.80 -20.82 12.34
CA GLU A 91 15.84 -21.80 12.67
C GLU A 91 16.42 -22.45 11.42
N SER A 92 15.60 -22.73 10.39
CA SER A 92 16.10 -23.27 9.12
C SER A 92 16.91 -22.27 8.28
N TRP A 93 16.67 -20.96 8.43
CA TRP A 93 17.50 -19.92 7.81
C TRP A 93 18.84 -19.72 8.52
N GLN A 94 18.88 -19.94 9.84
CA GLN A 94 20.09 -19.75 10.64
C GLN A 94 21.07 -20.94 10.55
N ALA A 95 20.60 -22.11 10.10
CA ALA A 95 21.40 -23.31 9.86
C ALA A 95 22.18 -23.25 8.53
#